data_AF-A0A2E6ZV07-F1
#
_entry.id   AF-A0A2E6ZV07-F1
#
_cell.length_a   1.000
_cell.length_b   1.000
_cell.length_c   1.000
_cell.angle_alpha   90.00
_cell.angle_beta   90.00
_cell.angle_gamma   90.00
#
_symmetry.space_group_name_H-M   'P 1'
#
loop_
_entity.id
_entity.type
_entity.pdbx_description
1 polymer ?
#
loop_
_entity_poly.entity_id
_entity_poly.type
_entity_poly.pdbx_seq_one_letter_code
_entity_poly.pdbx_strand_id
1 'polypeptide(L)'
;MRQDARDRIFRWLLRVAGTIELFALIFIVAPESWMVSIHAWLGLGELPRDPIVGYLARSTSAFYAMLGGLMWVVSFDLTRHREVLIYLGWAQALFGVALLGIDTYEGLPMSWTLFEGPLVIPLGLATLWLARQLPDR
;
A
#
# COMPACT_ATOMS: atom_id res chain seq x y z
N MET A 1 18.94 -18.53 -15.24
CA MET A 1 18.63 -17.38 -16.11
C MET A 1 17.19 -16.87 -16.00
N ARG A 2 16.13 -17.65 -16.32
CA ARG A 2 14.73 -17.15 -16.22
C ARG A 2 14.25 -16.93 -14.77
N GLN A 3 14.67 -17.77 -13.82
CA GLN A 3 14.34 -17.60 -12.40
C GLN A 3 15.05 -16.37 -11.81
N ASP A 4 16.36 -16.23 -12.03
CA ASP A 4 17.13 -15.06 -11.55
C ASP A 4 16.54 -13.72 -12.01
N ALA A 5 16.07 -13.66 -13.26
CA ALA A 5 15.42 -12.47 -13.79
C ALA A 5 14.09 -12.16 -13.08
N ARG A 6 13.29 -13.18 -12.78
CA ARG A 6 12.00 -13.05 -12.07
C ARG A 6 12.20 -12.66 -10.62
N ASP A 7 13.14 -13.29 -9.92
CA ASP A 7 13.47 -12.95 -8.54
C ASP A 7 13.93 -11.50 -8.45
N ARG A 8 14.75 -11.05 -9.41
CA ARG A 8 15.15 -9.65 -9.51
C ARG A 8 13.96 -8.72 -9.74
N ILE A 9 13.03 -9.07 -10.63
CA ILE A 9 11.79 -8.30 -10.84
C ILE A 9 10.98 -8.25 -9.54
N PHE A 10 10.84 -9.37 -8.83
CA PHE A 10 10.06 -9.43 -7.59
C PHE A 10 10.67 -8.57 -6.48
N ARG A 11 12.00 -8.61 -6.31
CA ARG A 11 12.71 -7.72 -5.37
C ARG A 11 12.48 -6.25 -5.72
N TRP A 12 12.55 -5.89 -7.00
CA TRP A 12 12.30 -4.51 -7.42
C TRP A 12 10.86 -4.08 -7.18
N LEU A 13 9.89 -4.94 -7.47
CA LEU A 13 8.48 -4.68 -7.17
C LEU A 13 8.28 -4.37 -5.68
N LEU A 14 8.83 -5.22 -4.78
CA LEU A 14 8.71 -5.03 -3.34
C LEU A 14 9.42 -3.75 -2.86
N ARG A 15 10.62 -3.45 -3.39
CA ARG A 15 11.37 -2.26 -2.99
C ARG A 15 10.75 -0.96 -3.49
N VAL A 16 10.22 -0.96 -4.71
CA VAL A 16 9.51 0.21 -5.25
C VAL A 16 8.23 0.44 -4.44
N ALA A 17 7.41 -0.60 -4.24
CA ALA A 17 6.20 -0.50 -3.43
C ALA A 17 6.51 -0.03 -2.00
N GLY A 18 7.49 -0.66 -1.34
CA GLY A 18 7.88 -0.29 0.01
C GLY A 18 8.46 1.11 0.12
N THR A 19 9.19 1.58 -0.90
CA THR A 19 9.71 2.96 -0.92
C THR A 19 8.57 3.98 -1.10
N ILE A 20 7.59 3.68 -1.95
CA ILE A 20 6.40 4.51 -2.11
C ILE A 20 5.65 4.62 -0.77
N GLU A 21 5.42 3.50 -0.10
CA GLU A 21 4.78 3.46 1.21
C GLU A 21 5.58 4.20 2.30
N LEU A 22 6.92 4.13 2.27
CA LEU A 22 7.77 4.85 3.21
C LEU A 22 7.69 6.38 3.09
N PHE A 23 7.26 6.94 1.95
CA PHE A 23 6.99 8.39 1.87
C PHE A 23 5.86 8.83 2.81
N ALA A 24 5.00 7.91 3.28
CA ALA A 24 4.00 8.19 4.28
C ALA A 24 4.60 8.68 5.62
N LEU A 25 5.89 8.42 5.90
CA LEU A 25 6.60 9.00 7.05
C LEU A 25 6.48 10.52 7.12
N ILE A 26 6.43 11.21 5.97
CA ILE A 26 6.26 12.66 5.90
C ILE A 26 4.92 13.08 6.51
N PHE A 27 3.85 12.33 6.24
CA PHE A 27 2.48 12.64 6.67
C PHE A 27 2.20 12.30 8.14
N ILE A 28 3.10 11.58 8.82
CA ILE A 28 3.02 11.41 10.28
C ILE A 28 3.17 12.75 11.01
N VAL A 29 4.06 13.62 10.50
CA VAL A 29 4.40 14.91 11.12
C VAL A 29 4.01 16.11 10.28
N ALA A 30 3.37 15.88 9.12
CA ALA A 30 2.94 16.96 8.24
C ALA A 30 1.99 17.92 8.98
N PRO A 31 2.11 19.24 8.69
CA PRO A 31 1.22 20.23 9.27
C PRO A 31 -0.20 20.04 8.74
N GLU A 32 -1.20 20.40 9.55
CA GLU A 32 -2.61 20.30 9.18
C GLU A 32 -2.96 21.07 7.90
N SER A 33 -2.28 22.19 7.67
CA SER A 33 -2.46 23.00 6.46
C SER A 33 -2.22 22.21 5.16
N TRP A 34 -1.31 21.23 5.16
CA TRP A 34 -1.09 20.38 4.00
C TRP A 34 -2.29 19.47 3.73
N MET A 35 -2.86 18.87 4.77
CA MET A 35 -4.06 18.04 4.64
C MET A 35 -5.24 18.88 4.14
N VAL A 36 -5.42 20.10 4.67
CA VAL A 36 -6.46 21.04 4.21
C VAL A 36 -6.26 21.39 2.73
N SER A 37 -5.04 21.72 2.31
CA SER A 37 -4.75 22.03 0.91
C SER A 37 -4.97 20.84 -0.03
N ILE A 38 -4.58 19.63 0.38
CA ILE A 38 -4.78 18.41 -0.39
C ILE A 38 -6.28 18.07 -0.49
N HIS A 39 -7.03 18.14 0.61
CA HIS A 39 -8.47 17.88 0.63
C HIS A 39 -9.23 18.84 -0.30
N ALA A 40 -8.86 20.13 -0.28
CA ALA A 40 -9.42 21.12 -1.20
C ALA A 40 -9.02 20.86 -2.67
N TRP A 41 -7.75 20.51 -2.93
CA TRP A 41 -7.27 20.17 -4.28
C TRP A 41 -7.98 18.94 -4.87
N LEU A 42 -8.31 17.96 -4.03
CA LEU A 42 -9.07 16.76 -4.39
C LEU A 42 -10.57 17.03 -4.56
N GLY A 43 -11.06 18.23 -4.22
CA GLY A 43 -12.48 18.56 -4.32
C GLY A 43 -13.36 17.89 -3.26
N LEU A 44 -12.80 17.47 -2.12
CA LEU A 44 -13.52 16.77 -1.05
C LEU A 44 -14.23 17.73 -0.07
N GLY A 45 -14.12 19.05 -0.28
CA GLY A 45 -14.76 20.07 0.55
C GLY A 45 -13.88 20.55 1.70
N GLU A 46 -14.51 20.97 2.81
CA GLU A 46 -13.80 21.38 4.02
C GLU A 46 -13.36 20.15 4.83
N LEU A 47 -12.09 20.12 5.24
CA LEU A 47 -11.58 19.07 6.10
C LEU A 47 -12.17 19.23 7.52
N PRO A 48 -12.83 18.21 8.10
CA PRO A 48 -13.33 18.30 9.46
C PRO A 48 -12.19 18.51 10.48
N ARG A 49 -12.44 19.33 11.50
CA ARG A 49 -11.44 19.71 12.51
C ARG A 49 -11.46 18.84 13.76
N ASP A 50 -12.26 17.77 13.75
CA ASP A 50 -12.32 16.83 14.86
C ASP A 50 -10.96 16.12 15.02
N PRO A 51 -10.47 15.93 16.27
CA PRO A 51 -9.17 15.30 16.51
C PRO A 51 -8.99 13.93 15.85
N ILE A 52 -10.09 13.21 15.61
CA ILE A 52 -10.09 11.90 14.97
C ILE A 52 -9.55 11.95 13.54
N VAL A 53 -9.77 13.03 12.79
CA VAL A 53 -9.28 13.17 11.40
C VAL A 53 -7.76 13.22 11.39
N GLY A 54 -7.18 14.07 12.23
CA GLY A 54 -5.74 14.19 12.37
C GLY A 54 -5.09 12.92 12.91
N TYR A 55 -5.75 12.23 13.84
CA TYR A 55 -5.32 10.94 14.36
C TYR A 55 -5.29 9.88 13.27
N LEU A 56 -6.42 9.65 12.56
CA LEU A 56 -6.53 8.62 11.54
C LEU A 56 -5.55 8.85 10.39
N ALA A 57 -5.42 10.08 9.90
CA ALA A 57 -4.46 10.40 8.83
C ALA A 57 -3.01 10.03 9.21
N ARG A 58 -2.60 10.33 10.45
CA ARG A 58 -1.24 10.07 10.94
C ARG A 58 -1.02 8.60 11.29
N SER A 59 -1.96 7.97 11.98
CA SER A 59 -1.86 6.54 12.32
C SER A 59 -1.87 5.67 11.07
N THR A 60 -2.70 6.01 10.08
CA THR A 60 -2.73 5.32 8.79
C THR A 60 -1.41 5.54 8.03
N SER A 61 -0.85 6.75 8.04
CA SER A 61 0.48 7.02 7.47
C SER A 61 1.58 6.19 8.14
N ALA A 62 1.56 6.07 9.47
CA ALA A 62 2.49 5.24 10.22
C ALA A 62 2.32 3.74 9.89
N PHE A 63 1.08 3.29 9.69
CA PHE A 63 0.80 1.92 9.25
C PHE A 63 1.37 1.63 7.86
N TYR A 64 1.21 2.54 6.89
CA TYR A 64 1.84 2.41 5.58
C TYR A 64 3.37 2.43 5.66
N ALA A 65 3.97 3.31 6.47
CA ALA A 65 5.42 3.32 6.67
C ALA A 65 5.94 1.98 7.24
N MET A 66 5.19 1.39 8.19
CA MET A 66 5.50 0.08 8.74
C MET A 66 5.41 -1.01 7.67
N LEU A 67 4.36 -1.01 6.84
CA LEU A 67 4.20 -1.93 5.72
C LEU A 67 5.36 -1.77 4.71
N GLY A 68 5.76 -0.54 4.41
CA GLY A 68 6.87 -0.27 3.50
C GLY A 68 8.21 -0.79 4.02
N GLY A 69 8.43 -0.67 5.33
CA GLY A 69 9.55 -1.30 6.02
C GLY A 69 9.51 -2.84 5.90
N LEU A 70 8.34 -3.46 6.10
CA LEU A 70 8.17 -4.90 5.92
C LEU A 70 8.48 -5.34 4.48
N MET A 71 8.01 -4.60 3.48
CA MET A 71 8.30 -4.86 2.06
C MET A 71 9.80 -4.83 1.77
N TRP A 72 10.53 -3.89 2.37
CA TRP A 72 11.99 -3.85 2.30
C TRP A 72 12.63 -5.06 2.96
N VAL A 73 12.22 -5.43 4.18
CA VAL A 73 12.75 -6.59 4.92
C VAL A 73 12.59 -7.88 4.10
N VAL A 74 11.39 -8.16 3.59
CA VAL A 74 11.14 -9.38 2.82
C VAL A 74 11.85 -9.38 1.46
N SER A 75 12.19 -8.21 0.91
CA SER A 75 12.91 -8.09 -0.37
C SER A 75 14.37 -8.58 -0.31
N PHE A 76 14.97 -8.69 0.88
CA PHE A 76 16.36 -9.13 1.02
C PHE A 76 16.54 -10.64 0.83
N ASP A 77 15.52 -11.44 1.19
CA ASP A 77 15.55 -12.90 1.08
C ASP A 77 14.16 -13.46 0.75
N LEU A 78 13.85 -13.54 -0.54
CA LEU A 78 12.53 -13.94 -1.02
C LEU A 78 12.17 -15.37 -0.62
N THR A 79 13.10 -16.33 -0.79
CA THR A 79 12.85 -17.74 -0.50
C THR A 79 12.65 -17.97 0.99
N ARG A 80 13.42 -17.26 1.83
CA ARG A 80 13.20 -17.30 3.28
C ARG A 80 11.83 -16.72 3.65
N HIS A 81 11.38 -15.66 2.99
CA HIS A 81 10.14 -14.97 3.35
C HIS A 81 8.91 -15.41 2.52
N ARG A 82 9.00 -16.54 1.80
CA ARG A 82 7.94 -17.03 0.89
C ARG A 82 6.54 -17.05 1.51
N GLU A 83 6.37 -17.63 2.70
CA GLU A 83 5.06 -17.71 3.36
C GLU A 83 4.50 -16.33 3.71
N VAL A 84 5.36 -15.41 4.14
CA VAL A 84 4.97 -14.02 4.42
C VAL A 84 4.58 -13.32 3.11
N LEU A 85 5.31 -13.54 2.02
CA LEU A 85 5.00 -12.98 0.71
C LEU A 85 3.66 -13.51 0.15
N ILE A 86 3.35 -14.79 0.35
CA ILE A 86 2.04 -15.37 -0.02
C ILE A 86 0.92 -14.72 0.79
N TYR A 87 1.11 -14.59 2.11
CA TYR A 87 0.16 -13.90 2.98
C TYR A 87 -0.05 -12.45 2.53
N LEU A 88 1.04 -11.70 2.30
CA LEU A 88 0.97 -10.31 1.84
C LEU A 88 0.24 -10.18 0.51
N GLY A 89 0.50 -11.08 -0.45
CA GLY A 89 -0.20 -11.08 -1.73
C GLY A 89 -1.72 -11.25 -1.57
N TRP A 90 -2.16 -12.17 -0.71
CA TRP A 90 -3.59 -12.31 -0.39
C TRP A 90 -4.15 -11.12 0.38
N ALA A 91 -3.44 -10.66 1.42
CA ALA A 91 -3.86 -9.54 2.25
C ALA A 91 -4.05 -8.28 1.41
N GLN A 92 -3.11 -7.96 0.52
CA GLN A 92 -3.20 -6.81 -0.39
C GLN A 92 -4.36 -6.97 -1.38
N ALA A 93 -4.52 -8.14 -2.00
CA ALA A 93 -5.62 -8.36 -2.94
C ALA A 93 -7.00 -8.19 -2.28
N LEU A 94 -7.19 -8.78 -1.09
CA LEU A 94 -8.42 -8.65 -0.33
C LEU A 94 -8.62 -7.22 0.20
N PHE A 95 -7.56 -6.57 0.64
CA PHE A 95 -7.61 -5.18 1.08
C PHE A 95 -8.02 -4.24 -0.05
N GLY A 96 -7.48 -4.40 -1.26
CA GLY A 96 -7.90 -3.61 -2.42
C GLY A 96 -9.39 -3.81 -2.78
N VAL A 97 -9.93 -5.02 -2.61
CA VAL A 97 -11.38 -5.26 -2.74
C VAL A 97 -12.17 -4.57 -1.63
N ALA A 98 -11.67 -4.59 -0.39
CA ALA A 98 -12.30 -3.90 0.72
C ALA A 98 -12.34 -2.37 0.50
N LEU A 99 -11.25 -1.78 0.01
CA LEU A 99 -11.17 -0.34 -0.32
C LEU A 99 -12.22 0.05 -1.36
N LEU A 100 -12.42 -0.76 -2.42
CA LEU A 100 -13.51 -0.51 -3.38
C LEU A 100 -14.88 -0.44 -2.71
N GLY A 101 -15.15 -1.33 -1.75
CA GLY A 101 -16.40 -1.31 -0.99
C GLY A 101 -16.52 -0.08 -0.09
N ILE A 102 -15.44 0.26 0.62
CA ILE A 102 -15.38 1.42 1.52
C ILE A 102 -15.56 2.73 0.73
N ASP A 103 -14.83 2.93 -0.37
CA ASP A 103 -14.91 4.14 -1.18
C ASP A 103 -16.31 4.36 -1.73
N THR A 104 -16.96 3.27 -2.16
CA THR A 104 -18.34 3.32 -2.67
C THR A 104 -19.32 3.65 -1.54
N TYR A 105 -19.11 3.08 -0.34
CA TYR A 105 -19.96 3.31 0.82
C TYR A 105 -19.84 4.75 1.36
N GLU A 106 -18.61 5.26 1.44
CA GLU A 106 -18.30 6.62 1.90
C GLU A 106 -18.57 7.69 0.82
N GLY A 107 -18.91 7.27 -0.40
CA GLY A 107 -19.28 8.18 -1.49
C GLY A 107 -18.10 8.97 -2.05
N LEU A 108 -16.89 8.39 -2.05
CA LEU A 108 -15.71 9.03 -2.61
C LEU A 108 -15.81 9.22 -4.14
N PRO A 109 -15.12 10.23 -4.70
CA PRO A 109 -15.12 10.46 -6.14
C PRO A 109 -14.63 9.24 -6.92
N MET A 110 -15.21 8.98 -8.09
CA MET A 110 -14.80 7.83 -8.92
C MET A 110 -13.33 7.87 -9.34
N SER A 111 -12.74 9.07 -9.50
CA SER A 111 -11.30 9.21 -9.72
C SER A 111 -10.49 8.60 -8.57
N TRP A 112 -10.91 8.82 -7.31
CA TRP A 112 -10.28 8.23 -6.13
C TRP A 112 -10.39 6.71 -6.14
N THR A 113 -11.62 6.20 -6.27
CA THR A 113 -11.90 4.76 -6.24
C THR A 113 -11.15 3.99 -7.33
N LEU A 114 -10.91 4.59 -8.49
CA LEU A 114 -10.15 3.96 -9.58
C LEU A 114 -8.65 3.86 -9.32
N PHE A 115 -8.07 4.79 -8.55
CA PHE A 115 -6.64 4.82 -8.27
C PHE A 115 -6.25 4.15 -6.95
N GLU A 116 -7.20 3.80 -6.09
CA GLU A 116 -6.92 3.11 -4.83
C GLU A 116 -7.02 1.58 -4.98
N GLY A 117 -8.17 0.98 -4.66
CA GLY A 117 -8.36 -0.47 -4.67
C GLY A 117 -7.93 -1.19 -5.97
N PRO A 118 -8.29 -0.70 -7.17
CA PRO A 118 -7.92 -1.32 -8.44
C PRO A 118 -6.42 -1.33 -8.74
N LEU A 119 -5.61 -0.48 -8.08
CA LEU A 119 -4.16 -0.57 -8.18
C LEU A 119 -3.58 -1.56 -7.17
N VAL A 120 -4.17 -1.65 -5.97
CA VAL A 120 -3.71 -2.54 -4.90
C VAL A 120 -3.99 -4.02 -5.24
N ILE A 121 -5.14 -4.32 -5.85
CA ILE A 121 -5.53 -5.68 -6.25
C ILE A 121 -4.48 -6.36 -7.16
N PRO A 122 -4.12 -5.80 -8.34
CA PRO A 122 -3.15 -6.44 -9.23
C PRO A 122 -1.76 -6.51 -8.60
N LEU A 123 -1.38 -5.56 -7.74
CA LEU A 123 -0.11 -5.63 -7.00
C LEU A 123 -0.09 -6.83 -6.03
N GLY A 124 -1.17 -7.06 -5.30
CA GLY A 124 -1.33 -8.24 -4.43
C GLY A 124 -1.32 -9.54 -5.22
N LEU A 125 -2.05 -9.60 -6.33
CA LEU A 125 -2.06 -10.78 -7.22
C LEU A 125 -0.70 -11.06 -7.86
N ALA A 126 0.03 -10.02 -8.27
CA ALA A 126 1.39 -10.15 -8.80
C ALA A 126 2.36 -10.68 -7.73
N THR A 127 2.27 -10.16 -6.52
CA THR A 127 3.06 -10.61 -5.36
C THR A 127 2.78 -12.08 -5.05
N LEU A 128 1.50 -12.47 -4.99
CA LEU A 128 1.08 -13.85 -4.76
C LEU A 128 1.58 -14.81 -5.86
N TRP A 129 1.44 -14.39 -7.12
CA TRP A 129 1.88 -15.19 -8.26
C TRP A 129 3.41 -15.36 -8.27
N LEU A 130 4.18 -14.30 -7.99
CA LEU A 130 5.64 -14.38 -7.92
C LEU A 130 6.10 -15.22 -6.71
N ALA A 131 5.47 -15.06 -5.56
CA ALA A 131 5.81 -15.81 -4.34
C ALA A 131 5.60 -17.33 -4.50
N ARG A 132 4.52 -17.76 -5.16
CA ARG A 132 4.25 -19.18 -5.43
C ARG A 132 5.26 -19.85 -6.35
N GLN A 133 6.05 -19.07 -7.08
CA GLN A 133 7.05 -19.58 -8.02
C GLN A 133 8.45 -19.68 -7.42
N LEU A 134 8.61 -19.23 -6.17
CA LEU A 134 9.84 -19.41 -5.42
C LEU A 134 10.00 -20.90 -5.04
N PRO A 135 11.24 -21.41 -5.03
CA PRO A 135 11.52 -22.77 -4.60
C PRO A 135 11.02 -23.01 -3.17
N ASP A 136 10.58 -24.24 -2.90
CA ASP A 136 10.40 -24.68 -1.52
C ASP A 136 11.77 -24.74 -0.82
N ARG A 137 11.79 -24.40 0.47
CA ARG A 137 13.02 -24.38 1.28
C ARG A 137 13.69 -25.74 1.38
#